data_AF-A0A2N2HF92-F1
#
_entry.id   AF-A0A2N2HF92-F1
#
_cell.length_a   1.000
_cell.length_b   1.000
_cell.length_c   1.000
_cell.angle_alpha   90.00
_cell.angle_beta   90.00
_cell.angle_gamma   90.00
#
_symmetry.space_group_name_H-M   'P 1'
#
loop_
_entity.id
_entity.type
_entity.pdbx_description
1 polymer ?
#
loop_
_entity_poly.entity_id
_entity_poly.type
_entity_poly.pdbx_seq_one_letter_code
_entity_poly.pdbx_strand_id
1 'polypeptide(L)'
;VCDALYGLHAAHEATDEQGQSMGLVHRDVSPQNLMVGVDGVTRVLDFGVAKARGQSRTTDAGRVKGKIGYMAPEQLYGEKADRRADVYAAGVVLWEMLAGKRLFEGEEGGDALALVLTAPIWRPSIHHGDVPEDLDAIVLRALERDRAKRLSSAQDMADSLVTAVAPAAPSKVAAWVKRLAGSAIEQRYVERVLARHGGNVVRAAQASGIARRYFQIIHARTKKREVP
;
A
#
# COMPACT_ATOMS: atom_id res chain seq x y z
N VAL A 1 -4.86 4.95 -4.68
CA VAL A 1 -5.45 3.61 -4.87
C VAL A 1 -5.58 3.26 -6.35
N CYS A 2 -6.14 4.12 -7.21
CA CYS A 2 -6.26 3.81 -8.65
C CYS A 2 -4.93 3.43 -9.33
N ASP A 3 -3.84 4.18 -9.12
CA ASP A 3 -2.53 3.79 -9.71
C ASP A 3 -2.07 2.39 -9.26
N ALA A 4 -2.35 2.03 -8.00
CA ALA A 4 -2.03 0.70 -7.48
C ALA A 4 -2.87 -0.38 -8.13
N LEU A 5 -4.16 -0.12 -8.35
CA LEU A 5 -5.07 -1.04 -9.06
C LEU A 5 -4.64 -1.24 -10.52
N TYR A 6 -4.24 -0.18 -11.21
CA TYR A 6 -3.68 -0.30 -12.56
C TYR A 6 -2.36 -1.09 -12.56
N GLY A 7 -1.49 -0.88 -11.56
CA GLY A 7 -0.27 -1.68 -11.40
C GLY A 7 -0.54 -3.17 -11.12
N LEU A 8 -1.56 -3.47 -10.30
CA LEU A 8 -2.01 -4.84 -10.05
C LEU A 8 -2.56 -5.49 -11.33
N HIS A 9 -3.42 -4.77 -12.05
CA HIS A 9 -4.00 -5.27 -13.30
C HIS A 9 -2.91 -5.55 -14.35
N ALA A 10 -1.96 -4.64 -14.53
CA ALA A 10 -0.85 -4.84 -15.45
C ALA A 10 -0.03 -6.11 -15.12
N ALA A 11 0.14 -6.42 -13.84
CA ALA A 11 0.78 -7.67 -13.43
C ALA A 11 -0.12 -8.89 -13.69
N HIS A 12 -1.43 -8.80 -13.43
CA HIS A 12 -2.38 -9.89 -13.71
C HIS A 12 -2.43 -10.28 -15.19
N GLU A 13 -2.26 -9.30 -16.08
CA GLU A 13 -2.24 -9.49 -17.53
C GLU A 13 -0.83 -9.75 -18.10
N ALA A 14 0.21 -9.81 -17.25
CA ALA A 14 1.57 -10.03 -17.72
C ALA A 14 1.72 -11.39 -18.42
N THR A 15 2.40 -11.38 -19.56
CA THR A 15 2.72 -12.56 -20.34
C THR A 15 4.23 -12.81 -20.42
N ASP A 16 4.63 -14.05 -20.63
CA ASP A 16 6.01 -14.41 -20.95
C ASP A 16 6.39 -14.06 -22.41
N GLU A 17 7.61 -14.40 -22.81
CA GLU A 17 8.14 -14.17 -24.16
C GLU A 17 7.34 -14.92 -25.25
N GLN A 18 6.59 -15.96 -24.86
CA GLN A 18 5.76 -16.78 -25.72
C GLN A 18 4.30 -16.29 -25.75
N GLY A 19 3.96 -15.22 -25.02
CA GLY A 19 2.62 -14.66 -24.93
C GLY A 19 1.68 -15.44 -24.01
N GLN A 20 2.19 -16.39 -23.21
CA GLN A 20 1.38 -17.10 -22.23
C GLN A 20 1.22 -16.27 -20.96
N SER A 21 0.01 -16.25 -20.39
CA SER A 21 -0.24 -15.56 -19.12
C SER A 21 0.68 -16.12 -18.03
N MET A 22 1.40 -15.24 -17.35
CA MET A 22 2.25 -15.60 -16.22
C MET A 22 1.44 -15.90 -14.96
N GLY A 23 0.13 -15.63 -14.96
CA GLY A 23 -0.77 -15.89 -13.82
C GLY A 23 -0.32 -15.20 -12.53
N LEU A 24 0.31 -14.03 -12.63
CA LEU A 24 0.82 -13.31 -11.46
C LEU A 24 -0.34 -12.81 -10.61
N VAL A 25 -0.29 -13.10 -9.32
CA VAL A 25 -1.21 -12.57 -8.30
C VAL A 25 -0.34 -12.11 -7.15
N HIS A 26 -0.57 -10.90 -6.63
CA HIS A 26 0.28 -10.30 -5.62
C HIS A 26 0.19 -11.01 -4.27
N ARG A 27 -1.04 -11.34 -3.81
CA ARG A 27 -1.34 -12.09 -2.58
C ARG A 27 -0.91 -11.45 -1.26
N ASP A 28 -0.45 -10.20 -1.30
CA ASP A 28 0.05 -9.46 -0.13
C ASP A 28 -0.21 -7.96 -0.25
N VAL A 29 -1.28 -7.57 -0.92
CA VAL A 29 -1.67 -6.16 -1.02
C VAL A 29 -2.02 -5.67 0.38
N SER A 30 -1.31 -4.64 0.83
CA SER A 30 -1.46 -4.04 2.16
C SER A 30 -0.85 -2.64 2.15
N PRO A 31 -1.10 -1.78 3.15
CA PRO A 31 -0.54 -0.43 3.16
C PRO A 31 1.00 -0.40 3.11
N GLN A 32 1.68 -1.44 3.60
CA GLN A 32 3.14 -1.53 3.57
C GLN A 32 3.70 -1.78 2.17
N ASN A 33 2.89 -2.38 1.29
CA ASN A 33 3.25 -2.72 -0.08
C ASN A 33 2.69 -1.73 -1.10
N LEU A 34 2.09 -0.61 -0.65
CA LEU A 34 1.62 0.48 -1.51
C LEU A 34 2.39 1.76 -1.17
N MET A 35 3.24 2.21 -2.08
CA MET A 35 4.11 3.36 -1.87
C MET A 35 3.64 4.55 -2.69
N VAL A 36 3.36 5.68 -2.04
CA VAL A 36 3.07 6.93 -2.73
C VAL A 36 4.38 7.70 -2.94
N GLY A 37 4.77 7.89 -4.19
CA GLY A 37 5.98 8.62 -4.55
C GLY A 37 5.86 10.13 -4.33
N VAL A 38 7.01 10.82 -4.28
CA VAL A 38 7.07 12.30 -4.23
C VAL A 38 6.62 12.96 -5.52
N ASP A 39 6.43 12.17 -6.58
CA ASP A 39 5.79 12.50 -7.84
C ASP A 39 4.26 12.40 -7.78
N GLY A 40 3.72 11.92 -6.65
CA GLY A 40 2.28 11.76 -6.41
C GLY A 40 1.68 10.48 -6.98
N VAL A 41 2.50 9.59 -7.52
CA VAL A 41 2.05 8.32 -8.12
C VAL A 41 2.20 7.19 -7.12
N THR A 42 1.14 6.39 -6.95
CA THR A 42 1.19 5.19 -6.11
C THR A 42 1.79 4.01 -6.88
N ARG A 43 2.69 3.26 -6.25
CA ARG A 43 3.32 2.06 -6.81
C ARG A 43 3.11 0.89 -5.88
N VAL A 44 2.88 -0.26 -6.50
CA VAL A 44 2.80 -1.55 -5.81
C VAL A 44 4.21 -2.10 -5.64
N LEU A 45 4.55 -2.54 -4.43
CA LEU A 45 5.86 -3.07 -4.08
C LEU A 45 5.74 -4.56 -3.75
N ASP A 46 6.87 -5.28 -3.90
CA ASP A 46 7.03 -6.64 -3.39
C ASP A 46 5.89 -7.58 -3.76
N PHE A 47 5.69 -7.78 -5.07
CA PHE A 47 4.89 -8.90 -5.56
C PHE A 47 5.33 -10.16 -4.83
N GLY A 48 4.36 -10.90 -4.29
CA GLY A 48 4.59 -12.04 -3.40
C GLY A 48 5.22 -13.26 -4.06
N VAL A 49 6.21 -13.07 -4.95
CA VAL A 49 6.96 -14.11 -5.66
C VAL A 49 7.56 -15.12 -4.68
N ALA A 50 7.97 -14.66 -3.48
CA ALA A 50 8.44 -15.53 -2.40
C ALA A 50 7.33 -16.41 -1.79
N LYS A 51 6.06 -15.98 -1.82
CA LYS A 51 4.91 -16.73 -1.29
C LYS A 51 4.29 -17.68 -2.32
N ALA A 52 4.56 -17.49 -3.61
CA ALA A 52 4.02 -18.31 -4.70
C ALA A 52 4.61 -19.73 -4.75
N ARG A 53 5.81 -19.94 -4.17
CA ARG A 53 6.53 -21.24 -4.19
C ARG A 53 6.25 -22.17 -3.00
N GLY A 54 5.29 -21.81 -2.15
CA GLY A 54 5.02 -22.55 -0.92
C GLY A 54 6.06 -22.24 0.15
N GLN A 55 5.57 -22.13 1.39
CA GLN A 55 6.36 -21.90 2.60
C GLN A 55 7.06 -20.54 2.71
N SER A 56 6.35 -19.57 3.29
CA SER A 56 7.02 -18.61 4.16
C SER A 56 6.06 -18.18 5.28
N ARG A 57 5.86 -19.11 6.22
CA ARG A 57 5.40 -18.80 7.58
C ARG A 57 6.64 -18.40 8.39
N THR A 58 7.30 -17.31 8.03
CA THR A 58 8.34 -16.76 8.92
C THR A 58 7.62 -16.01 10.04
N THR A 59 7.76 -16.55 11.23
CA THR A 59 7.04 -16.23 12.46
C THR A 59 7.58 -14.97 13.11
N ASP A 60 6.88 -13.85 12.89
CA ASP A 60 6.72 -12.78 13.88
C ASP A 60 5.22 -12.75 14.21
N ALA A 61 4.81 -13.29 15.36
CA ALA A 61 3.39 -13.48 15.69
C ALA A 61 2.55 -12.20 15.53
N GLY A 62 3.13 -11.03 15.84
CA GLY A 62 2.49 -9.72 15.66
C GLY A 62 2.38 -9.24 14.20
N ARG A 63 3.39 -9.52 13.36
CA ARG A 63 3.37 -9.15 11.92
C ARG A 63 2.47 -10.07 11.11
N VAL A 64 2.39 -11.35 11.47
CA VAL A 64 1.48 -12.32 10.85
C VAL A 64 0.04 -11.96 11.18
N LYS A 65 -0.27 -11.60 12.43
CA LYS A 65 -1.62 -11.17 12.84
C LYS A 65 -2.11 -9.95 12.04
N GLY A 66 -1.25 -8.95 11.84
CA GLY A 66 -1.58 -7.75 11.06
C GLY A 66 -1.82 -8.00 9.56
N LYS A 67 -1.25 -9.08 8.98
CA LYS A 67 -1.45 -9.42 7.56
C LYS A 67 -2.73 -10.20 7.28
N ILE A 68 -3.26 -10.93 8.28
CA ILE A 68 -4.48 -11.73 8.13
C ILE A 68 -5.67 -10.86 7.71
N GLY A 69 -5.79 -9.65 8.26
CA GLY A 69 -6.87 -8.72 7.90
C GLY A 69 -6.92 -8.29 6.43
N TYR A 70 -5.83 -8.46 5.67
CA TYR A 70 -5.81 -8.13 4.24
C TYR A 70 -5.99 -9.36 3.34
N MET A 71 -5.95 -10.58 3.90
CA MET A 71 -6.08 -11.80 3.11
C MET A 71 -7.54 -12.03 2.72
N ALA A 72 -7.77 -12.40 1.46
CA ALA A 72 -9.08 -12.81 1.03
C ALA A 72 -9.50 -14.14 1.70
N PRO A 73 -10.80 -14.38 1.96
CA PRO A 73 -11.28 -15.62 2.57
C PRO A 73 -10.73 -16.91 1.94
N GLU A 74 -10.64 -16.97 0.61
CA GLU A 74 -10.08 -18.12 -0.10
C GLU A 74 -8.61 -18.39 0.23
N GLN A 75 -7.82 -17.35 0.51
CA GLN A 75 -6.42 -17.52 0.93
C GLN A 75 -6.35 -18.11 2.34
N LEU A 76 -7.27 -17.74 3.21
CA LEU A 76 -7.37 -18.22 4.58
C LEU A 76 -7.83 -19.69 4.64
N TYR A 77 -8.68 -20.10 3.70
CA TYR A 77 -9.05 -21.50 3.50
C TYR A 77 -7.98 -22.34 2.79
N GLY A 78 -6.88 -21.73 2.33
CA GLY A 78 -5.83 -22.42 1.59
C GLY A 78 -6.23 -22.78 0.15
N GLU A 79 -7.31 -22.21 -0.37
CA GLU A 79 -7.74 -22.39 -1.75
C GLU A 79 -6.82 -21.65 -2.72
N LYS A 80 -6.87 -22.03 -4.00
CA LYS A 80 -6.14 -21.32 -5.04
C LYS A 80 -6.69 -19.90 -5.19
N ALA A 81 -5.88 -18.91 -4.81
CA ALA A 81 -6.18 -17.50 -5.01
C ALA A 81 -5.96 -17.09 -6.48
N ASP A 82 -6.94 -16.40 -7.04
CA ASP A 82 -6.85 -15.71 -8.32
C ASP A 82 -6.74 -14.19 -8.11
N ARG A 83 -6.72 -13.41 -9.20
CA ARG A 83 -6.58 -11.95 -9.18
C ARG A 83 -7.59 -11.23 -8.26
N ARG A 84 -8.76 -11.81 -7.98
CA ARG A 84 -9.79 -11.24 -7.11
C ARG A 84 -9.41 -11.25 -5.63
N ALA A 85 -8.38 -11.99 -5.25
CA ALA A 85 -7.78 -11.88 -3.92
C ALA A 85 -7.09 -10.51 -3.73
N ASP A 86 -6.42 -10.01 -4.77
CA ASP A 86 -5.80 -8.67 -4.72
C ASP A 86 -6.85 -7.56 -4.72
N VAL A 87 -7.99 -7.77 -5.41
CA VAL A 87 -9.16 -6.87 -5.37
C VAL A 87 -9.72 -6.77 -3.95
N TYR A 88 -9.92 -7.91 -3.27
CA TYR A 88 -10.38 -7.93 -1.88
C TYR A 88 -9.43 -7.14 -0.97
N ALA A 89 -8.14 -7.43 -1.06
CA ALA A 89 -7.11 -6.79 -0.25
C ALA A 89 -7.01 -5.28 -0.53
N ALA A 90 -7.14 -4.85 -1.79
CA ALA A 90 -7.24 -3.43 -2.15
C ALA A 90 -8.52 -2.78 -1.60
N GLY A 91 -9.63 -3.53 -1.56
CA GLY A 91 -10.87 -3.15 -0.89
C GLY A 91 -10.69 -2.90 0.61
N VAL A 92 -9.93 -3.76 1.30
CA VAL A 92 -9.59 -3.56 2.72
C VAL A 92 -8.80 -2.26 2.90
N VAL A 93 -7.75 -2.06 2.10
CA VAL A 93 -6.94 -0.82 2.16
C VAL A 93 -7.80 0.41 1.92
N LEU A 94 -8.66 0.39 0.88
CA LEU A 94 -9.53 1.52 0.58
C LEU A 94 -10.53 1.79 1.71
N TRP A 95 -11.13 0.74 2.27
CA TRP A 95 -12.01 0.88 3.43
C TRP A 95 -11.30 1.56 4.60
N GLU A 96 -10.09 1.12 4.96
CA GLU A 96 -9.33 1.70 6.08
C GLU A 96 -8.93 3.16 5.81
N MET A 97 -8.59 3.48 4.57
CA MET A 97 -8.28 4.87 4.17
C MET A 97 -9.50 5.79 4.30
N LEU A 98 -10.69 5.31 3.96
CA LEU A 98 -11.93 6.08 4.05
C LEU A 98 -12.47 6.16 5.47
N ALA A 99 -12.35 5.06 6.23
CA ALA A 99 -12.85 4.93 7.60
C ALA A 99 -11.88 5.47 8.67
N GLY A 100 -10.62 5.74 8.31
CA GLY A 100 -9.60 6.26 9.23
C GLY A 100 -9.15 5.30 10.33
N LYS A 101 -9.52 4.01 10.24
CA LYS A 101 -9.25 2.97 11.23
C LYS A 101 -9.09 1.60 10.57
N ARG A 102 -8.65 0.60 11.33
CA ARG A 102 -8.54 -0.78 10.83
C ARG A 102 -9.90 -1.43 10.64
N LEU A 103 -10.04 -2.21 9.56
CA LEU A 103 -11.29 -2.93 9.28
C LEU A 103 -11.44 -4.16 10.17
N PHE A 104 -10.38 -4.97 10.24
CA PHE A 104 -10.33 -6.19 11.04
C PHE A 104 -9.30 -6.04 12.15
N GLU A 105 -9.65 -5.25 13.15
CA GLU A 105 -8.92 -5.15 14.41
C GLU A 105 -9.85 -5.62 15.51
N GLY A 106 -9.58 -6.81 16.05
CA GLY A 106 -10.31 -7.29 17.22
C GLY A 106 -9.90 -6.47 18.44
N GLU A 107 -10.82 -6.28 19.39
CA GLU A 107 -10.43 -5.91 20.76
C GLU A 107 -9.33 -6.87 21.22
N GLU A 108 -8.33 -6.34 21.92
CA GLU A 108 -7.07 -7.01 22.29
C GLU A 108 -7.21 -8.53 22.48
N GLY A 109 -6.91 -9.30 21.42
CA GLY A 109 -6.99 -10.77 21.46
C GLY A 109 -7.99 -11.44 20.53
N GLY A 110 -8.85 -10.70 19.82
CA GLY A 110 -9.74 -11.28 18.81
C GLY A 110 -8.97 -12.05 17.71
N ASP A 111 -9.53 -13.19 17.31
CA ASP A 111 -9.01 -14.00 16.20
C ASP A 111 -9.26 -13.28 14.87
N ALA A 112 -8.19 -12.71 14.30
CA ALA A 112 -8.25 -11.99 13.02
C ALA A 112 -8.80 -12.86 11.89
N LEU A 113 -8.60 -14.18 11.95
CA LEU A 113 -9.18 -15.12 11.00
C LEU A 113 -10.71 -15.09 11.08
N ALA A 114 -11.27 -15.24 12.29
CA ALA A 114 -12.70 -15.19 12.51
C ALA A 114 -13.31 -13.88 12.02
N LEU A 115 -12.67 -12.74 12.29
CA LEU A 115 -13.16 -11.43 11.86
C LEU A 115 -13.29 -11.33 10.33
N VAL A 116 -12.25 -11.72 9.59
CA VAL A 116 -12.27 -11.70 8.13
C VAL A 116 -13.41 -12.58 7.60
N LEU A 117 -13.60 -13.76 8.20
CA LEU A 117 -14.57 -14.75 7.73
C LEU A 117 -16.03 -14.44 8.10
N THR A 118 -16.30 -13.74 9.20
CA THR A 118 -17.68 -13.63 9.72
C THR A 118 -18.12 -12.22 10.14
N ALA A 119 -17.20 -11.30 10.42
CA ALA A 119 -17.60 -9.98 10.94
C ALA A 119 -18.44 -9.18 9.93
N PRO A 120 -19.47 -8.45 10.37
CA PRO A 120 -20.18 -7.53 9.48
C PRO A 120 -19.21 -6.45 8.99
N ILE A 121 -19.27 -6.13 7.69
CA ILE A 121 -18.50 -5.05 7.08
C ILE A 121 -19.46 -3.88 6.88
N TRP A 122 -19.30 -2.86 7.70
CA TRP A 122 -20.10 -1.64 7.62
C TRP A 122 -19.58 -0.73 6.50
N ARG A 123 -20.46 0.06 5.90
CA ARG A 123 -20.06 1.04 4.89
C ARG A 123 -19.13 2.11 5.49
N PRO A 124 -18.04 2.51 4.80
CA PRO A 124 -17.11 3.54 5.28
C PRO A 124 -17.79 4.85 5.70
N SER A 125 -18.85 5.28 5.01
CA SER A 125 -19.58 6.52 5.32
C SER A 125 -20.20 6.58 6.72
N ILE A 126 -20.43 5.43 7.39
CA ILE A 126 -20.86 5.40 8.80
C ILE A 126 -19.78 5.95 9.73
N HIS A 127 -18.51 5.85 9.35
CA HIS A 127 -17.38 6.30 10.15
C HIS A 127 -16.92 7.72 9.78
N HIS A 128 -17.05 8.11 8.52
CA HIS A 128 -16.75 9.46 8.04
C HIS A 128 -17.82 9.95 7.06
N GLY A 129 -18.61 10.94 7.49
CA GLY A 129 -19.74 11.47 6.70
C GLY A 129 -19.37 12.17 5.40
N ASP A 130 -18.10 12.53 5.20
CA ASP A 130 -17.61 13.13 3.95
C ASP A 130 -17.36 12.10 2.84
N VAL A 131 -17.49 10.80 3.13
CA VAL A 131 -17.30 9.73 2.14
C VAL A 131 -18.55 9.63 1.25
N PRO A 132 -18.43 9.80 -0.08
CA PRO A 132 -19.56 9.64 -0.99
C PRO A 132 -20.13 8.21 -0.97
N GLU A 133 -21.45 8.07 -1.01
CA GLU A 133 -22.14 6.76 -0.98
C GLU A 133 -21.73 5.84 -2.15
N ASP A 134 -21.39 6.42 -3.32
CA ASP A 134 -20.90 5.65 -4.46
C ASP A 134 -19.61 4.88 -4.13
N LEU A 135 -18.76 5.40 -3.23
CA LEU A 135 -17.57 4.69 -2.77
C LEU A 135 -17.91 3.53 -1.84
N ASP A 136 -19.00 3.65 -1.06
CA ASP A 136 -19.44 2.56 -0.17
C ASP A 136 -19.77 1.31 -1.00
N ALA A 137 -20.56 1.48 -2.07
CA ALA A 137 -20.98 0.36 -2.92
C ALA A 137 -19.78 -0.36 -3.56
N ILE A 138 -18.78 0.39 -4.04
CA ILE A 138 -17.56 -0.16 -4.64
C ILE A 138 -16.74 -0.92 -3.61
N VAL A 139 -16.55 -0.33 -2.43
CA VAL A 139 -15.79 -0.95 -1.32
C VAL A 139 -16.47 -2.23 -0.84
N LEU A 140 -17.78 -2.20 -0.60
CA LEU A 140 -18.52 -3.37 -0.14
C LEU A 140 -18.49 -4.49 -1.18
N ARG A 141 -18.62 -4.17 -2.47
CA ARG A 141 -18.50 -5.15 -3.55
C ARG A 141 -17.09 -5.75 -3.64
N ALA A 142 -16.04 -4.95 -3.46
CA ALA A 142 -14.67 -5.48 -3.40
C ALA A 142 -14.46 -6.44 -2.22
N LEU A 143 -15.15 -6.20 -1.11
CA LEU A 143 -15.07 -6.95 0.15
C LEU A 143 -16.06 -8.12 0.27
N GLU A 144 -16.79 -8.44 -0.80
CA GLU A 144 -17.65 -9.64 -0.83
C GLU A 144 -16.85 -10.89 -0.50
N ARG A 145 -17.36 -11.75 0.39
CA ARG A 145 -16.62 -12.97 0.78
C ARG A 145 -16.60 -14.00 -0.34
N ASP A 146 -17.73 -14.12 -1.04
CA ASP A 146 -17.82 -14.89 -2.26
C ASP A 146 -17.10 -14.14 -3.38
N ARG A 147 -15.95 -14.67 -3.82
CA ARG A 147 -15.15 -14.09 -4.89
C ARG A 147 -15.91 -13.96 -6.23
N ALA A 148 -16.98 -14.72 -6.44
CA ALA A 148 -17.81 -14.60 -7.65
C ALA A 148 -18.67 -13.32 -7.64
N LYS A 149 -18.96 -12.76 -6.47
CA LYS A 149 -19.74 -11.52 -6.31
C LYS A 149 -18.87 -10.26 -6.32
N ARG A 150 -17.55 -10.41 -6.22
CA ARG A 150 -16.58 -9.31 -6.28
C ARG A 150 -16.51 -8.68 -7.68
N LEU A 151 -15.85 -7.52 -7.74
CA LEU A 151 -15.35 -6.95 -9.00
C LEU A 151 -14.39 -7.96 -9.66
N SER A 152 -14.44 -8.09 -10.99
CA SER A 152 -13.81 -9.22 -11.68
C SER A 152 -12.30 -9.04 -11.88
N SER A 153 -11.84 -7.78 -11.83
CA SER A 153 -10.43 -7.39 -11.99
C SER A 153 -10.09 -6.14 -11.18
N ALA A 154 -8.79 -5.89 -10.99
CA ALA A 154 -8.33 -4.63 -10.40
C ALA A 154 -8.67 -3.42 -11.30
N GLN A 155 -8.71 -3.61 -12.62
CA GLN A 155 -9.14 -2.56 -13.55
C GLN A 155 -10.63 -2.21 -13.36
N ASP A 156 -11.51 -3.20 -13.24
CA ASP A 156 -12.94 -2.96 -12.99
C ASP A 156 -13.15 -2.09 -11.73
N MET A 157 -12.37 -2.38 -10.67
CA MET A 157 -12.40 -1.58 -9.45
C MET A 157 -11.87 -0.17 -9.69
N ALA A 158 -10.76 0.00 -10.43
CA ALA A 158 -10.21 1.31 -10.73
C ALA A 158 -11.21 2.16 -11.53
N ASP A 159 -11.78 1.60 -12.58
CA ASP A 159 -12.73 2.28 -13.46
C ASP A 159 -14.01 2.65 -12.71
N SER A 160 -14.48 1.78 -11.80
CA SER A 160 -15.60 2.10 -10.91
C SER A 160 -15.27 3.29 -9.99
N LEU A 161 -14.06 3.34 -9.41
CA LEU A 161 -13.63 4.43 -8.55
C LEU A 161 -13.51 5.76 -9.30
N VAL A 162 -12.91 5.74 -10.49
CA VAL A 162 -12.77 6.94 -11.33
C VAL A 162 -14.13 7.48 -11.76
N THR A 163 -15.08 6.59 -12.02
CA THR A 163 -16.47 6.96 -12.35
C THR A 163 -17.19 7.60 -11.16
N ALA A 164 -17.02 7.04 -9.97
CA ALA A 164 -17.66 7.56 -8.75
C ALA A 164 -17.04 8.89 -8.27
N VAL A 165 -15.71 9.00 -8.31
CA VAL A 165 -15.00 10.19 -7.82
C VAL A 165 -13.81 10.50 -8.73
N ALA A 166 -13.78 11.73 -9.23
CA ALA A 166 -12.66 12.22 -10.03
C ALA A 166 -11.33 12.10 -9.24
N PRO A 167 -10.32 11.38 -9.78
CA PRO A 167 -9.04 11.24 -9.11
C PRO A 167 -8.33 12.57 -8.92
N ALA A 168 -7.63 12.71 -7.79
CA ALA A 168 -6.75 13.85 -7.59
C ALA A 168 -5.59 13.82 -8.61
N ALA A 169 -5.29 14.96 -9.22
CA ALA A 169 -4.13 15.09 -10.10
C ALA A 169 -2.84 14.70 -9.35
N PRO A 170 -1.88 14.00 -10.00
CA PRO A 170 -0.62 13.60 -9.34
C PRO A 170 0.13 14.77 -8.70
N SER A 171 0.09 15.95 -9.31
CA SER A 171 0.70 17.16 -8.75
C SER A 171 0.11 17.58 -7.39
N LYS A 172 -1.20 17.40 -7.17
CA LYS A 172 -1.86 17.66 -5.89
C LYS A 172 -1.45 16.64 -4.84
N VAL A 173 -1.38 15.36 -5.22
CA VAL A 173 -0.91 14.29 -4.34
C VAL A 173 0.55 14.51 -3.96
N ALA A 174 1.41 14.84 -4.93
CA ALA A 174 2.82 15.15 -4.72
C ALA A 174 3.01 16.32 -3.73
N ALA A 175 2.23 17.40 -3.88
CA ALA A 175 2.25 18.52 -2.95
C ALA A 175 1.81 18.11 -1.54
N TRP A 176 0.80 17.23 -1.44
CA TRP A 176 0.34 16.69 -0.16
C TRP A 176 1.40 15.80 0.51
N VAL A 177 2.04 14.90 -0.23
CA VAL A 177 3.15 14.07 0.27
C VAL A 177 4.33 14.93 0.75
N LYS A 178 4.72 15.94 -0.03
CA LYS A 178 5.79 16.87 0.35
C LYS A 178 5.46 17.64 1.63
N ARG A 179 4.21 18.07 1.81
CA ARG A 179 3.78 18.75 3.03
C ARG A 179 3.76 17.80 4.24
N LEU A 180 3.29 16.57 4.07
CA LEU A 180 3.16 15.60 5.15
C LEU A 180 4.51 15.03 5.60
N ALA A 181 5.37 14.69 4.66
CA ALA A 181 6.57 13.89 4.91
C ALA A 181 7.83 14.40 4.20
N GLY A 182 7.80 15.56 3.54
CA GLY A 182 8.92 16.04 2.72
C GLY A 182 10.24 16.17 3.48
N SER A 183 10.21 16.71 4.71
CA SER A 183 11.40 16.81 5.57
C SER A 183 11.95 15.44 5.96
N ALA A 184 11.08 14.50 6.34
CA ALA A 184 11.47 13.14 6.69
C ALA A 184 12.03 12.37 5.49
N ILE A 185 11.43 12.54 4.30
CA ILE A 185 11.91 11.94 3.05
C ILE A 185 13.28 12.52 2.67
N GLU A 186 13.44 13.84 2.73
CA GLU A 186 14.71 14.51 2.44
C GLU A 186 15.81 14.06 3.41
N GLN A 187 15.50 13.98 4.71
CA GLN A 187 16.44 13.49 5.71
C GLN A 187 16.86 12.03 5.44
N ARG A 188 15.91 11.14 5.14
CA ARG A 188 16.22 9.75 4.79
C ARG A 188 17.04 9.63 3.50
N TYR A 189 16.79 10.50 2.52
CA TYR A 189 17.58 10.56 1.30
C TYR A 189 19.03 10.94 1.61
N VAL A 190 19.23 12.01 2.41
CA VAL A 190 20.55 12.47 2.89
C VAL A 190 21.27 11.35 3.62
N GLU A 191 20.62 10.69 4.57
CA GLU A 191 21.20 9.60 5.35
C GLU A 191 21.64 8.43 4.45
N ARG A 192 20.84 8.06 3.44
CA ARG A 192 21.20 7.02 2.46
C ARG A 192 22.36 7.42 1.57
N VAL A 193 22.38 8.65 1.06
CA VAL A 193 23.47 9.15 0.21
C VAL A 193 24.78 9.20 1.00
N LEU A 194 24.74 9.70 2.24
CA LEU A 194 25.90 9.73 3.13
C LEU A 194 26.39 8.32 3.47
N ALA A 195 25.49 7.39 3.82
CA ALA A 195 25.85 6.01 4.09
C ALA A 195 26.55 5.35 2.89
N ARG A 196 26.04 5.59 1.67
CA ARG A 196 26.66 5.08 0.43
C ARG A 196 28.06 5.65 0.16
N HIS A 197 28.39 6.80 0.74
CA HIS A 197 29.67 7.48 0.55
C HIS A 197 30.53 7.50 1.82
N GLY A 198 30.30 6.57 2.75
CA GLY A 198 31.12 6.41 3.96
C GLY A 198 31.08 7.63 4.90
N GLY A 199 29.98 8.37 4.92
CA GLY A 199 29.83 9.59 5.72
C GLY A 199 30.55 10.83 5.17
N ASN A 200 31.22 10.73 4.02
CA ASN A 200 31.89 11.89 3.41
C ASN A 200 30.88 12.83 2.75
N VAL A 201 30.65 13.95 3.41
CA VAL A 201 29.66 14.97 3.04
C VAL A 201 29.97 15.64 1.70
N VAL A 202 31.25 15.92 1.43
CA VAL A 202 31.68 16.59 0.18
C VAL A 202 31.43 15.68 -1.02
N ARG A 203 31.80 14.41 -0.89
CA ARG A 203 31.60 13.39 -1.94
C ARG A 203 30.10 13.12 -2.19
N ALA A 204 29.31 13.06 -1.13
CA ALA A 204 27.86 12.94 -1.20
C ALA A 204 27.20 14.12 -1.91
N ALA A 205 27.62 15.36 -1.60
CA ALA A 205 27.07 16.58 -2.20
C ALA A 205 27.41 16.72 -3.69
N GLN A 206 28.64 16.36 -4.10
CA GLN A 206 29.07 16.38 -5.50
C GLN A 206 28.31 15.34 -6.36
N ALA A 207 27.97 14.18 -5.81
CA ALA A 207 27.29 13.10 -6.53
C ALA A 207 25.76 13.30 -6.66
N SER A 208 25.15 14.12 -5.80
CA SER A 208 23.68 14.27 -5.73
C SER A 208 23.15 15.64 -6.18
N GLY A 209 24.02 16.62 -6.46
CA GLY A 209 23.62 17.95 -6.98
C GLY A 209 22.94 18.88 -5.97
N ILE A 210 22.73 18.45 -4.72
CA ILE A 210 22.00 19.20 -3.68
C ILE A 210 23.00 19.81 -2.69
N ALA A 211 23.76 20.82 -3.12
CA ALA A 211 24.82 21.40 -2.28
C ALA A 211 24.30 22.27 -1.12
N ARG A 212 23.17 22.98 -1.29
CA ARG A 212 22.74 24.04 -0.35
C ARG A 212 22.03 23.55 0.93
N ARG A 213 21.16 22.54 0.84
CA ARG A 213 20.40 22.05 2.00
C ARG A 213 21.18 21.05 2.87
N TYR A 214 22.05 20.23 2.28
CA TYR A 214 22.94 19.31 3.00
C TYR A 214 23.84 20.06 3.99
N PHE A 215 24.35 21.22 3.58
CA PHE A 215 25.20 22.06 4.44
C PHE A 215 24.44 22.58 5.68
N GLN A 216 23.19 23.00 5.52
CA GLN A 216 22.36 23.53 6.62
C GLN A 216 21.95 22.45 7.63
N ILE A 217 21.59 21.25 7.17
CA ILE A 217 21.18 20.13 8.06
C ILE A 217 22.36 19.65 8.91
N ILE A 218 23.57 19.63 8.34
CA ILE A 218 24.78 19.19 9.05
C ILE A 218 25.27 20.27 10.01
N HIS A 219 25.26 21.55 9.63
CA HIS A 219 25.57 22.66 10.55
C HIS A 219 24.62 22.72 11.74
N ALA A 220 23.34 22.37 11.57
CA ALA A 220 22.38 22.28 12.68
C ALA A 220 22.69 21.12 13.65
N ARG A 221 23.25 20.00 13.15
CA ARG A 221 23.66 18.85 13.98
C ARG A 221 25.00 19.07 14.68
N THR A 222 25.96 19.78 14.08
CA THR A 222 27.24 20.11 14.74
C THR A 222 27.04 21.12 15.87
N LYS A 223 26.19 22.14 15.70
CA LYS A 223 25.86 23.10 16.77
C LYS A 223 25.13 22.47 17.97
N LYS A 224 24.35 21.39 17.79
CA LYS A 224 23.68 20.66 18.88
C LYS A 224 24.63 19.77 19.71
N ARG A 225 25.85 19.52 19.23
CA ARG A 225 26.89 18.78 19.98
C ARG A 225 27.90 19.69 20.68
N GLU A 226 27.82 21.00 20.48
CA GLU A 226 28.77 22.00 21.01
C GLU A 226 28.17 22.90 22.10
N VAL A 227 27.07 22.48 22.76
CA VAL A 227 26.63 23.13 24.00
C VAL A 227 27.14 22.27 25.16
N PRO A 228 28.07 22.77 26.00
CA PRO A 228 28.60 22.03 27.14
C PRO A 228 27.55 21.74 28.22
#